data_AF-A0A1I1KD73-F1
#
_entry.id   AF-A0A1I1KD73-F1
#
_cell.length_a   1.000
_cell.length_b   1.000
_cell.length_c   1.000
_cell.angle_alpha   90.00
_cell.angle_beta   90.00
_cell.angle_gamma   90.00
#
_symmetry.space_group_name_H-M   'P 1'
#
loop_
_entity.id
_entity.type
_entity.pdbx_description
1 polymer ?
#
loop_
_entity_poly.entity_id
_entity_poly.type
_entity_poly.pdbx_seq_one_letter_code
_entity_poly.pdbx_strand_id
1 'polypeptide(L)'
;MKKMNFSLALAILMVAITSFVAVAEDHNHHHENNAKQLSLNNGSKWMIDKSLHTGMSHIREEVMSNLNAIHYNNFSDKQYDELVPVLEKHLTYIFENCKLPVQADAQLHMLLAKVMQGINKIKNTVDKKQGAILIVQALKDYPTYFNDPKWQVVEH
;
A
#
# COMPACT_ATOMS: atom_id res chain seq x y z
N MET A 1 26.52 -64.23 44.24
CA MET A 1 25.17 -63.86 44.73
C MET A 1 25.22 -62.42 45.22
N LYS A 2 24.72 -61.46 44.42
CA LYS A 2 24.89 -60.03 44.63
C LYS A 2 23.70 -59.50 45.43
N LYS A 3 23.94 -58.99 46.64
CA LYS A 3 22.93 -58.37 47.51
C LYS A 3 22.59 -56.98 46.93
N MET A 4 21.31 -56.72 46.71
CA MET A 4 20.78 -55.46 46.17
C MET A 4 20.24 -54.65 47.35
N ASN A 5 20.93 -53.56 47.67
CA ASN A 5 20.56 -52.66 48.76
C ASN A 5 19.56 -51.61 48.26
N PHE A 6 18.46 -51.46 48.99
CA PHE A 6 17.50 -50.38 48.87
C PHE A 6 18.14 -49.03 49.18
N SER A 7 17.81 -48.00 48.42
CA SER A 7 17.93 -46.61 48.86
C SER A 7 16.81 -45.78 48.24
N LEU A 8 15.91 -45.37 49.13
CA LEU A 8 14.80 -44.46 48.93
C LEU A 8 15.37 -43.03 48.87
N ALA A 9 15.10 -42.28 47.80
CA ALA A 9 15.40 -40.85 47.73
C ALA A 9 14.13 -40.09 47.35
N LEU A 10 13.57 -39.43 48.37
CA LEU A 10 12.48 -38.46 48.28
C LEU A 10 13.06 -37.13 47.79
N ALA A 11 12.60 -36.67 46.62
CA ALA A 11 12.93 -35.34 46.11
C ALA A 11 11.65 -34.51 45.99
N ILE A 12 11.51 -33.55 46.90
CA ILE A 12 10.55 -32.45 46.84
C ILE A 12 11.24 -31.33 46.05
N LEU A 13 10.64 -30.83 44.95
CA LEU A 13 10.98 -29.48 44.48
C LEU A 13 9.89 -28.81 43.65
N MET A 14 9.36 -27.74 44.26
CA MET A 14 8.87 -26.45 43.74
C MET A 14 7.98 -26.40 42.50
N VAL A 15 6.75 -25.97 42.77
CA VAL A 15 5.82 -25.28 41.86
C VAL A 15 6.47 -24.01 41.31
N ALA A 16 6.53 -23.89 39.99
CA ALA A 16 6.67 -22.61 39.30
C ALA A 16 5.42 -22.36 38.47
N ILE A 17 4.58 -21.42 38.90
CA ILE A 17 3.45 -20.91 38.14
C ILE A 17 4.03 -20.03 37.04
N THR A 18 4.05 -20.49 35.79
CA THR A 18 4.40 -19.64 34.66
C THR A 18 3.21 -18.78 34.30
N SER A 19 3.27 -17.50 34.62
CA SER A 19 2.35 -16.48 34.09
C SER A 19 2.52 -16.41 32.58
N PHE A 20 1.51 -16.81 31.82
CA PHE A 20 1.42 -16.46 30.40
C PHE A 20 1.14 -14.96 30.32
N VAL A 21 2.16 -14.16 30.03
CA VAL A 21 1.97 -12.79 29.56
C VAL A 21 1.59 -12.90 28.09
N ALA A 22 0.34 -12.62 27.76
CA ALA A 22 -0.06 -12.38 26.39
C ALA A 22 0.66 -11.11 25.92
N VAL A 23 1.63 -11.27 25.02
CA VAL A 23 2.15 -10.13 24.26
C VAL A 23 1.00 -9.70 23.36
N ALA A 24 0.36 -8.59 23.70
CA ALA A 24 -0.41 -7.84 22.73
C ALA A 24 0.57 -7.38 21.67
N GLU A 25 0.41 -7.89 20.44
CA GLU A 25 1.07 -7.33 19.28
C GLU A 25 0.48 -5.95 19.07
N ASP A 26 1.11 -4.95 19.68
CA ASP A 26 0.89 -3.56 19.35
C ASP A 26 1.33 -3.39 17.90
N HIS A 27 0.37 -3.24 16.99
CA HIS A 27 0.61 -2.91 15.59
C HIS A 27 1.13 -1.47 15.49
N ASN A 28 2.33 -1.23 16.02
CA ASN A 28 3.12 -0.07 15.67
C ASN A 28 3.50 -0.21 14.20
N HIS A 29 2.89 0.60 13.36
CA HIS A 29 3.34 0.86 12.00
C HIS A 29 4.68 1.61 12.03
N HIS A 30 5.70 0.93 12.53
CA HIS A 30 7.09 1.32 12.31
C HIS A 30 7.36 1.01 10.85
N HIS A 31 7.26 2.03 9.99
CA HIS A 31 7.71 1.95 8.61
C HIS A 31 9.23 1.78 8.61
N GLU A 32 9.67 0.54 8.83
CA GLU A 32 11.00 0.12 8.43
C GLU A 32 11.09 0.38 6.91
N ASN A 33 12.00 1.26 6.52
CA ASN A 33 12.27 1.66 5.13
C ASN A 33 12.88 0.50 4.28
N ASN A 34 12.34 -0.71 4.43
CA ASN A 34 12.51 -1.83 3.51
C ASN A 34 11.30 -1.95 2.57
N ALA A 35 10.58 -0.86 2.32
CA ALA A 35 9.67 -0.80 1.19
C ALA A 35 10.52 -1.02 -0.07
N LYS A 36 10.37 -2.18 -0.70
CA LYS A 36 10.97 -2.42 -2.02
C LYS A 36 10.58 -1.24 -2.91
N GLN A 37 11.56 -0.61 -3.54
CA GLN A 37 11.31 0.44 -4.49
C GLN A 37 10.72 -0.16 -5.77
N LEU A 38 9.92 0.62 -6.51
CA LEU A 38 9.55 0.27 -7.87
C LEU A 38 10.79 -0.05 -8.69
N SER A 39 10.71 -1.10 -9.50
CA SER A 39 11.81 -1.61 -10.30
C SER A 39 11.30 -2.04 -11.68
N LEU A 40 12.18 -1.97 -12.68
CA LEU A 40 11.90 -2.46 -14.03
C LEU A 40 12.04 -3.99 -14.09
N ASN A 41 11.35 -4.62 -15.03
CA ASN A 41 11.55 -6.03 -15.40
C ASN A 41 12.87 -6.18 -16.18
N ASN A 42 13.98 -6.32 -15.45
CA ASN A 42 15.32 -6.46 -16.05
C ASN A 42 15.62 -5.35 -17.07
N GLY A 43 15.30 -4.10 -16.72
CA GLY A 43 15.47 -2.93 -17.59
C GLY A 43 14.31 -2.66 -18.55
N SER A 44 13.32 -3.55 -18.65
CA SER A 44 12.10 -3.35 -19.44
C SER A 44 10.91 -2.94 -18.56
N LYS A 45 9.96 -2.19 -19.12
CA LYS A 45 8.70 -1.87 -18.42
C LYS A 45 7.81 -3.12 -18.28
N TRP A 46 7.01 -3.17 -17.23
CA TRP A 46 6.03 -4.24 -16.99
C TRP A 46 4.86 -4.14 -17.95
N MET A 47 4.46 -5.28 -18.53
CA MET A 47 3.26 -5.34 -19.36
C MET A 47 2.01 -5.12 -18.51
N ILE A 48 1.03 -4.45 -19.09
CA ILE A 48 -0.27 -4.21 -18.47
C ILE A 48 -1.36 -5.00 -19.17
N ASP A 49 -2.52 -5.10 -18.52
CA ASP A 49 -3.76 -5.51 -19.17
C ASP A 49 -4.71 -4.31 -19.38
N LYS A 50 -5.89 -4.60 -19.94
CA LYS A 50 -6.90 -3.58 -20.24
C LYS A 50 -7.54 -2.98 -18.98
N SER A 51 -7.73 -3.78 -17.94
CA SER A 51 -8.36 -3.32 -16.70
C SER A 51 -7.44 -2.36 -15.96
N LEU A 52 -6.13 -2.63 -15.91
CA LEU A 52 -5.16 -1.70 -15.34
C LEU A 52 -5.14 -0.36 -16.10
N HIS A 53 -5.08 -0.40 -17.43
CA HIS A 53 -5.16 0.82 -18.25
C HIS A 53 -6.40 1.65 -17.90
N THR A 54 -7.57 1.00 -17.88
CA THR A 54 -8.86 1.65 -17.57
C THR A 54 -8.84 2.30 -16.19
N GLY A 55 -8.46 1.55 -15.16
CA GLY A 55 -8.47 2.04 -13.78
C GLY A 55 -7.49 3.20 -13.57
N MET A 56 -6.25 3.06 -14.04
CA MET A 56 -5.24 4.11 -13.91
C MET A 56 -5.60 5.37 -14.70
N SER A 57 -6.20 5.22 -15.89
CA SER A 57 -6.63 6.35 -16.71
C SER A 57 -7.75 7.14 -16.04
N HIS A 58 -8.72 6.46 -15.43
CA HIS A 58 -9.77 7.16 -14.66
C HIS A 58 -9.21 7.86 -13.42
N ILE A 59 -8.33 7.21 -12.63
CA ILE A 59 -7.65 7.88 -11.50
C ILE A 59 -6.93 9.14 -11.98
N ARG A 60 -6.22 9.04 -13.11
CA ARG A 60 -5.57 10.19 -13.74
C ARG A 60 -6.58 11.28 -14.08
N GLU A 61 -7.64 10.95 -14.81
CA GLU A 61 -8.64 11.92 -15.27
C GLU A 61 -9.28 12.68 -14.11
N GLU A 62 -9.64 11.99 -13.02
CA GLU A 62 -10.20 12.61 -11.81
C GLU A 62 -9.24 13.63 -11.18
N VAL A 63 -7.95 13.29 -11.10
CA VAL A 63 -6.95 14.20 -10.53
C VAL A 63 -6.63 15.35 -11.49
N MET A 64 -6.45 15.06 -12.78
CA MET A 64 -6.06 16.05 -13.78
C MET A 64 -7.16 17.09 -14.03
N SER A 65 -8.44 16.67 -14.02
CA SER A 65 -9.58 17.58 -14.18
C SER A 65 -9.66 18.62 -13.05
N ASN A 66 -9.08 18.31 -11.89
CA ASN A 66 -9.10 19.16 -10.70
C ASN A 66 -7.71 19.77 -10.37
N LEU A 67 -6.67 19.44 -11.16
CA LEU A 67 -5.28 19.73 -10.81
C LEU A 67 -5.02 21.22 -10.62
N ASN A 68 -5.54 22.07 -11.49
CA ASN A 68 -5.36 23.53 -11.37
C ASN A 68 -5.97 24.07 -10.07
N ALA A 69 -7.20 23.66 -9.73
CA ALA A 69 -7.84 24.09 -8.49
C ALA A 69 -7.05 23.61 -7.26
N ILE A 70 -6.56 22.36 -7.27
CA ILE A 70 -5.72 21.80 -6.22
C ILE A 70 -4.40 22.59 -6.10
N HIS A 71 -3.75 22.86 -7.24
CA HIS A 71 -2.45 23.55 -7.28
C HIS A 71 -2.55 24.97 -6.73
N TYR A 72 -3.58 25.72 -7.12
CA TYR A 72 -3.79 27.11 -6.70
C TYR A 72 -4.55 27.25 -5.37
N ASN A 73 -4.74 26.15 -4.61
CA ASN A 73 -5.47 26.13 -3.34
C ASN A 73 -6.94 26.60 -3.43
N ASN A 74 -7.55 26.43 -4.60
CA ASN A 74 -8.96 26.75 -4.87
C ASN A 74 -9.87 25.50 -4.78
N PHE A 75 -9.32 24.33 -4.46
CA PHE A 75 -10.08 23.10 -4.25
C PHE A 75 -10.48 22.97 -2.78
N SER A 76 -11.77 23.02 -2.50
CA SER A 76 -12.33 23.05 -1.14
C SER A 76 -12.30 21.69 -0.45
N ASP A 77 -12.42 21.69 0.89
CA ASP A 77 -12.49 20.46 1.69
C ASP A 77 -13.63 19.54 1.26
N LYS A 78 -14.79 20.11 0.93
CA LYS A 78 -15.95 19.35 0.43
C LYS A 78 -15.64 18.65 -0.90
N GLN A 79 -14.95 19.33 -1.81
CA GLN A 79 -14.57 18.72 -3.09
C GLN A 79 -13.53 17.60 -2.92
N TYR A 80 -12.62 17.73 -1.94
CA TYR A 80 -11.76 16.61 -1.55
C TYR A 80 -12.56 15.42 -1.00
N ASP A 81 -13.54 15.69 -0.14
CA ASP A 81 -14.38 14.63 0.45
C ASP A 81 -15.24 13.93 -0.62
N GLU A 82 -15.62 14.63 -1.69
CA GLU A 82 -16.30 14.06 -2.87
C GLU A 82 -15.34 13.29 -3.79
N LEU A 83 -14.09 13.73 -3.94
CA LEU A 83 -13.09 13.09 -4.79
C LEU A 83 -12.61 11.75 -4.24
N VAL A 84 -12.43 11.64 -2.91
CA VAL A 84 -11.95 10.42 -2.23
C VAL A 84 -12.71 9.16 -2.63
N PRO A 85 -14.05 9.07 -2.48
CA PRO A 85 -14.78 7.84 -2.81
C PRO A 85 -14.73 7.49 -4.30
N VAL A 86 -14.57 8.48 -5.18
CA VAL A 86 -14.40 8.25 -6.63
C VAL A 86 -13.06 7.56 -6.90
N LEU A 87 -11.98 8.06 -6.29
CA LEU A 87 -10.65 7.44 -6.41
C LEU A 87 -10.61 6.03 -5.80
N GLU A 88 -11.22 5.83 -4.62
CA GLU A 88 -11.34 4.52 -3.98
C GLU A 88 -12.11 3.52 -4.87
N LYS A 89 -13.18 3.95 -5.55
CA LYS A 89 -13.91 3.12 -6.52
C LYS A 89 -13.02 2.66 -7.68
N HIS A 90 -12.18 3.53 -8.22
CA HIS A 90 -11.26 3.13 -9.30
C HIS A 90 -10.17 2.18 -8.82
N LEU A 91 -9.67 2.34 -7.59
CA LEU A 91 -8.77 1.37 -6.97
C LEU A 91 -9.42 -0.01 -6.82
N THR A 92 -10.65 -0.06 -6.28
CA THR A 92 -11.42 -1.30 -6.17
C THR A 92 -11.59 -1.97 -7.52
N TYR A 93 -11.94 -1.20 -8.57
CA TYR A 93 -12.02 -1.73 -9.93
C TYR A 93 -10.70 -2.38 -10.39
N ILE A 94 -9.55 -1.75 -10.12
CA ILE A 94 -8.25 -2.34 -10.47
C ILE A 94 -8.06 -3.65 -9.72
N PHE A 95 -8.25 -3.69 -8.40
CA PHE A 95 -8.06 -4.90 -7.60
C PHE A 95 -8.97 -6.06 -8.01
N GLU A 96 -10.21 -5.78 -8.43
CA GLU A 96 -11.17 -6.82 -8.82
C GLU A 96 -10.94 -7.35 -10.25
N ASN A 97 -10.39 -6.52 -11.16
CA ASN A 97 -10.40 -6.82 -12.59
C ASN A 97 -9.00 -7.00 -13.20
N CYS A 98 -7.95 -6.52 -12.55
CA CYS A 98 -6.58 -6.62 -13.03
C CYS A 98 -6.04 -8.06 -12.87
N LYS A 99 -5.38 -8.57 -13.91
CA LYS A 99 -4.87 -9.94 -14.01
C LYS A 99 -3.43 -9.95 -14.51
N LEU A 100 -2.56 -9.24 -13.80
CA LEU A 100 -1.15 -9.23 -14.10
C LEU A 100 -0.45 -10.53 -13.64
N PRO A 101 0.67 -10.90 -14.28
CA PRO A 101 1.60 -11.85 -13.69
C PRO A 101 2.08 -11.39 -12.31
N VAL A 102 2.29 -12.33 -11.39
CA VAL A 102 2.64 -12.09 -9.97
C VAL A 102 3.73 -11.03 -9.76
N GLN A 103 4.77 -11.04 -10.60
CA GLN A 103 5.88 -10.08 -10.46
C GLN A 103 5.49 -8.65 -10.86
N ALA A 104 4.68 -8.50 -11.91
CA ALA A 104 4.18 -7.19 -12.33
C ALA A 104 3.15 -6.66 -11.33
N ASP A 105 2.29 -7.55 -10.81
CA ASP A 105 1.33 -7.24 -9.75
C ASP A 105 2.00 -6.76 -8.45
N ALA A 106 3.10 -7.39 -8.05
CA ALA A 106 3.88 -6.93 -6.89
C ALA A 106 4.40 -5.49 -7.07
N GLN A 107 4.78 -5.10 -8.29
CA GLN A 107 5.17 -3.71 -8.59
C GLN A 107 3.95 -2.79 -8.60
N LEU A 108 2.82 -3.26 -9.12
CA LEU A 108 1.57 -2.50 -9.15
C LEU A 108 1.11 -2.16 -7.72
N HIS A 109 1.16 -3.13 -6.81
CA HIS A 109 0.80 -2.92 -5.41
C HIS A 109 1.63 -1.82 -4.73
N MET A 110 2.93 -1.71 -5.03
CA MET A 110 3.76 -0.63 -4.48
C MET A 110 3.36 0.75 -5.02
N LEU A 111 3.01 0.82 -6.32
CA LEU A 111 2.51 2.05 -6.92
C LEU A 111 1.13 2.44 -6.36
N LEU A 112 0.21 1.48 -6.26
CA LEU A 112 -1.14 1.72 -5.72
C LEU A 112 -1.12 2.04 -4.22
N ALA A 113 -0.16 1.49 -3.45
CA ALA A 113 0.03 1.87 -2.06
C ALA A 113 0.33 3.38 -1.91
N LYS A 114 1.11 3.97 -2.82
CA LYS A 114 1.36 5.42 -2.85
C LYS A 114 0.09 6.22 -3.16
N VAL A 115 -0.76 5.73 -4.05
CA VAL A 115 -2.09 6.32 -4.33
C VAL A 115 -2.96 6.26 -3.07
N MET A 116 -3.03 5.09 -2.42
CA MET A 116 -3.79 4.88 -1.18
C MET A 116 -3.29 5.75 -0.02
N GLN A 117 -1.97 5.95 0.10
CA GLN A 117 -1.39 6.89 1.07
C GLN A 117 -1.83 8.33 0.80
N GLY A 118 -1.88 8.73 -0.48
CA GLY A 118 -2.41 10.03 -0.89
C GLY A 118 -3.87 10.22 -0.50
N ILE A 119 -4.72 9.23 -0.81
CA ILE A 119 -6.14 9.21 -0.40
C ILE A 119 -6.27 9.29 1.13
N ASN A 120 -5.51 8.48 1.86
CA ASN A 120 -5.52 8.47 3.32
C ASN A 120 -5.11 9.85 3.90
N LYS A 121 -4.14 10.52 3.29
CA LYS A 121 -3.71 11.85 3.71
C LYS A 121 -4.79 12.92 3.45
N ILE A 122 -5.51 12.83 2.32
CA ILE A 122 -6.67 13.70 2.04
C ILE A 122 -7.75 13.53 3.12
N LYS A 123 -8.04 12.28 3.54
CA LYS A 123 -9.10 11.98 4.51
C LYS A 123 -8.78 12.45 5.94
N ASN A 124 -7.52 12.35 6.34
CA ASN A 124 -7.16 12.38 7.77
C ASN A 124 -6.30 13.59 8.18
N THR A 125 -6.02 14.52 7.28
CA THR A 125 -5.16 15.67 7.59
C THR A 125 -5.71 16.98 7.04
N VAL A 126 -5.29 18.09 7.64
CA VAL A 126 -5.60 19.45 7.13
C VAL A 126 -4.84 19.77 5.83
N ASP A 127 -3.71 19.09 5.58
CA ASP A 127 -2.90 19.26 4.37
C ASP A 127 -3.35 18.28 3.27
N LYS A 128 -4.60 18.44 2.83
CA LYS A 128 -5.22 17.58 1.80
C LYS A 128 -4.48 17.67 0.46
N LYS A 129 -3.95 18.85 0.12
CA LYS A 129 -3.16 19.09 -1.10
C LYS A 129 -1.95 18.17 -1.17
N GLN A 130 -1.24 17.97 -0.06
CA GLN A 130 -0.10 17.07 -0.04
C GLN A 130 -0.51 15.61 -0.31
N GLY A 131 -1.73 15.21 0.06
CA GLY A 131 -2.29 13.91 -0.35
C GLY A 131 -2.51 13.82 -1.86
N ALA A 132 -3.07 14.85 -2.50
CA ALA A 132 -3.20 14.89 -3.95
C ALA A 132 -1.84 14.87 -4.67
N ILE A 133 -0.82 15.53 -4.12
CA ILE A 133 0.55 15.50 -4.65
C ILE A 133 1.11 14.06 -4.67
N LEU A 134 0.87 13.25 -3.63
CA LEU A 134 1.31 11.84 -3.62
C LEU A 134 0.68 11.03 -4.75
N ILE A 135 -0.60 11.28 -5.04
CA ILE A 135 -1.31 10.62 -6.13
C ILE A 135 -0.73 11.06 -7.48
N VAL A 136 -0.53 12.37 -7.69
CA VAL A 136 0.11 12.91 -8.90
C VAL A 136 1.49 12.28 -9.12
N GLN A 137 2.29 12.13 -8.06
CA GLN A 137 3.60 11.48 -8.16
C GLN A 137 3.47 10.01 -8.58
N ALA A 138 2.54 9.24 -8.00
CA ALA A 138 2.30 7.85 -8.43
C ALA A 138 1.88 7.76 -9.90
N LEU A 139 1.04 8.69 -10.37
CA LEU A 139 0.63 8.77 -11.77
C LEU A 139 1.78 9.15 -12.72
N LYS A 140 2.76 9.94 -12.24
CA LYS A 140 4.01 10.23 -12.97
C LYS A 140 4.96 9.03 -12.99
N ASP A 141 4.99 8.25 -11.92
CA ASP A 141 5.80 7.03 -11.83
C ASP A 141 5.25 5.94 -12.78
N TYR A 142 3.93 5.83 -12.93
CA TYR A 142 3.27 4.77 -13.71
C TYR A 142 3.86 4.53 -15.11
N PRO A 143 3.96 5.52 -16.02
CA PRO A 143 4.52 5.29 -17.36
C PRO A 143 6.03 5.01 -17.35
N THR A 144 6.72 5.22 -16.23
CA THR A 144 8.15 4.87 -16.09
C THR A 144 8.32 3.37 -15.92
N TYR A 145 7.43 2.72 -15.16
CA TYR A 145 7.53 1.30 -14.81
C TYR A 145 6.60 0.38 -15.60
N PHE A 146 5.46 0.90 -16.08
CA PHE A 146 4.45 0.12 -16.79
C PHE A 146 4.36 0.52 -18.26
N ASN A 147 4.28 -0.47 -19.13
CA ASN A 147 4.18 -0.31 -20.57
C ASN A 147 2.73 -0.08 -20.97
N ASP A 148 2.23 1.13 -20.71
CA ASP A 148 0.91 1.57 -21.15
C ASP A 148 1.04 2.49 -22.38
N PRO A 149 0.93 1.96 -23.62
CA PRO A 149 1.15 2.74 -24.83
C PRO A 149 0.07 3.80 -25.08
N LYS A 150 -1.07 3.70 -24.38
CA LYS A 150 -2.18 4.67 -24.49
C LYS A 150 -2.20 5.66 -23.33
N TRP A 151 -1.19 5.62 -22.46
CA TRP A 151 -1.12 6.52 -21.32
C TRP A 151 -1.00 7.97 -21.78
N GLN A 152 -1.87 8.81 -21.24
CA GLN A 152 -1.73 10.24 -21.37
C GLN A 152 -0.81 10.74 -20.27
N VAL A 153 0.25 11.47 -20.63
CA VAL A 153 1.21 11.98 -19.65
C VAL A 153 0.52 12.92 -18.65
N VAL A 154 1.02 12.90 -17.41
CA VAL A 154 0.62 13.83 -16.36
C VAL A 154 1.47 15.09 -16.50
N GLU A 155 0.84 16.16 -16.96
CA GLU A 155 1.43 17.49 -17.10
C GLU A 155 0.73 18.44 -16.13
N HIS A 156 1.45 19.48 -15.70
CA HIS A 156 0.96 20.53 -14.82
C HIS A 156 1.21 21.88 -15.49
#